data_AF-A0A8M1MNB6-F1
#
_entry.id   AF-A0A8M1MNB6-F1
#
_cell.length_a   1.000
_cell.length_b   1.000
_cell.length_c   1.000
_cell.angle_alpha   90.00
_cell.angle_beta   90.00
_cell.angle_gamma   90.00
#
_symmetry.space_group_name_H-M   'P 1'
#
loop_
_entity.id
_entity.type
_entity.pdbx_description
1 polymer ?
#
loop_
_entity_poly.entity_id
_entity_poly.type
_entity_poly.pdbx_seq_one_letter_code
_entity_poly.pdbx_strand_id
1 'polypeptide(L)'
;MYTRLPQSGSPFPASAQDPGLHVWRVEKLKPVQGNESDLFMSYFPRGLKYQEGGVESAFHKTSPGAAPAAIKKLYQVKGKKNIRATERALSWDSFNTGDCFILDLGQNIFTWCGGKSNILERNKARDLALAIRDSERQGKAQVEIVTDGEEPAEMIQVLGPKPALKEGNPEEDLTADRTNAQAAALYKVSDATGQMNLTRVADSSPFALELLLSDDCFVLDNGLCGKIYIWKGRKANEKERQAALQVAEDFISRMRYAPNTQVEILPQGRESPIFKQFFKDWK
;
A
#
# COMPACT_ATOMS: atom_id res chain seq x y z
N MET A 1 19.66 -49.04 -6.17
CA MET A 1 19.02 -49.46 -4.92
C MET A 1 18.79 -48.21 -4.08
N TYR A 2 17.55 -47.73 -3.96
CA TYR A 2 17.24 -46.52 -3.19
C TYR A 2 17.10 -46.86 -1.71
N THR A 3 17.97 -46.27 -0.88
CA THR A 3 17.96 -46.36 0.58
C THR A 3 16.78 -45.56 1.13
N ARG A 4 15.98 -46.16 2.02
CA ARG A 4 14.84 -45.49 2.67
C ARG A 4 15.33 -44.34 3.56
N LEU A 5 14.62 -43.20 3.51
CA LEU A 5 14.76 -42.11 4.46
C LEU A 5 14.33 -42.56 5.87
N PRO A 6 15.01 -42.11 6.94
CA PRO A 6 14.66 -42.48 8.30
C PRO A 6 13.32 -41.85 8.70
N GLN A 7 12.48 -42.64 9.36
CA GLN A 7 11.23 -42.14 9.94
C GLN A 7 11.55 -41.22 11.13
N SER A 8 10.96 -40.02 11.11
CA SER A 8 10.99 -39.03 12.19
C SER A 8 10.34 -39.61 13.45
N GLY A 9 11.15 -40.12 14.37
CA GLY A 9 10.72 -40.41 15.74
C GLY A 9 10.89 -39.16 16.62
N SER A 10 9.85 -38.80 17.36
CA SER A 10 9.94 -37.77 18.41
C SER A 10 10.99 -38.18 19.46
N PRO A 11 11.90 -37.28 19.90
CA PRO A 11 12.88 -37.60 20.94
C PRO A 11 12.28 -37.67 22.36
N PHE A 12 10.96 -37.52 22.52
CA PHE A 12 10.30 -37.50 23.83
C PHE A 12 9.39 -38.71 24.04
N PRO A 13 9.48 -39.39 25.20
CA PRO A 13 8.60 -40.51 25.56
C PRO A 13 7.16 -40.03 25.78
N ALA A 14 6.18 -40.89 25.45
CA ALA A 14 4.75 -40.56 25.47
C ALA A 14 4.15 -40.33 26.88
N SER A 15 4.94 -40.39 27.95
CA SER A 15 4.45 -40.41 29.34
C SER A 15 5.18 -39.41 30.26
N ALA A 16 5.56 -38.23 29.78
CA ALA A 16 6.04 -37.16 30.65
C ALA A 16 4.84 -36.47 31.35
N GLN A 17 4.57 -36.87 32.59
CA GLN A 17 3.70 -36.15 33.53
C GLN A 17 4.60 -35.40 34.52
N ASP A 18 4.96 -34.16 34.20
CA ASP A 18 5.56 -33.23 35.15
C ASP A 18 4.67 -31.96 35.18
N PRO A 19 4.17 -31.53 36.34
CA PRO A 19 3.23 -30.42 36.41
C PRO A 19 4.01 -29.11 36.32
N GLY A 20 3.90 -28.40 35.19
CA GLY A 20 4.34 -27.01 35.14
C GLY A 20 4.82 -26.42 33.83
N LEU A 21 4.85 -27.16 32.71
CA LEU A 21 5.22 -26.56 31.42
C LEU A 21 4.34 -27.06 30.27
N HIS A 22 3.29 -26.33 29.96
CA HIS A 22 2.55 -26.52 28.71
C HIS A 22 3.36 -25.92 27.56
N VAL A 23 4.23 -26.70 26.94
CA VAL A 23 4.83 -26.35 25.65
C VAL A 23 3.77 -26.55 24.57
N TRP A 24 3.06 -25.49 24.23
CA TRP A 24 2.18 -25.49 23.07
C TRP A 24 3.04 -25.43 21.81
N ARG A 25 3.16 -26.55 21.08
CA ARG A 25 3.61 -26.52 19.70
C ARG A 25 2.45 -25.98 18.85
N VAL A 26 2.57 -24.76 18.35
CA VAL A 26 1.60 -24.22 17.38
C VAL A 26 1.84 -24.92 16.04
N GLU A 27 1.16 -26.03 15.78
CA GLU A 27 1.34 -26.83 14.56
C GLU A 27 0.64 -26.24 13.32
N LYS A 28 -0.23 -25.24 13.50
CA LYS A 28 -0.90 -24.58 12.38
C LYS A 28 -1.47 -23.22 12.78
N LEU A 29 -0.81 -22.14 12.37
CA LEU A 29 -1.47 -20.84 12.28
C LEU A 29 -2.22 -20.85 10.94
N LYS A 30 -3.55 -20.88 10.96
CA LYS A 30 -4.36 -20.56 9.77
C LYS A 30 -4.68 -19.07 9.86
N PRO A 31 -3.88 -18.17 9.25
CA PRO A 31 -4.30 -16.80 9.07
C PRO A 31 -5.60 -16.83 8.25
N VAL A 32 -6.67 -16.26 8.81
CA VAL A 32 -7.91 -16.00 8.07
C VAL A 32 -7.75 -14.62 7.47
N GLN A 33 -8.06 -14.48 6.18
CA GLN A 33 -7.95 -13.21 5.46
C GLN A 33 -8.65 -12.09 6.26
N GLY A 34 -7.93 -11.01 6.58
CA GLY A 34 -8.43 -9.88 7.37
C GLY A 34 -8.29 -10.02 8.89
N ASN A 35 -8.02 -11.24 9.37
CA ASN A 35 -7.87 -11.60 10.77
C ASN A 35 -6.49 -12.23 11.03
N GLU A 36 -5.45 -11.54 10.57
CA GLU A 36 -4.08 -11.97 10.74
C GLU A 36 -3.52 -11.60 12.11
N SER A 37 -2.81 -12.55 12.74
CA SER A 37 -2.14 -12.28 14.02
C SER A 37 -1.00 -11.28 13.89
N ASP A 38 -0.63 -10.63 14.99
CA ASP A 38 0.52 -9.72 15.05
C ASP A 38 1.82 -10.39 14.61
N LEU A 39 2.01 -11.65 15.00
CA LEU A 39 3.14 -12.44 14.53
C LEU A 39 3.09 -12.63 13.02
N PHE A 40 1.92 -12.95 12.45
CA PHE A 40 1.77 -13.06 11.00
C PHE A 40 2.08 -11.74 10.30
N MET A 41 1.46 -10.64 10.77
CA MET A 41 1.67 -9.29 10.25
C MET A 41 3.14 -8.86 10.33
N SER A 42 3.89 -9.33 11.33
CA SER A 42 5.32 -9.05 11.45
C SER A 42 6.16 -9.59 10.28
N TYR A 43 5.71 -10.67 9.61
CA TYR A 43 6.35 -11.20 8.40
C TYR A 43 6.09 -10.34 7.15
N PHE A 44 5.10 -9.46 7.20
CA PHE A 44 4.78 -8.53 6.12
C PHE A 44 5.12 -7.11 6.56
N PRO A 45 6.42 -6.73 6.57
CA PRO A 45 6.88 -5.43 7.06
C PRO A 45 6.33 -4.23 6.26
N ARG A 46 5.61 -4.49 5.15
CA ARG A 46 4.97 -3.52 4.25
C ARG A 46 3.43 -3.54 4.33
N GLY A 47 2.87 -4.18 5.36
CA GLY A 47 1.42 -4.41 5.46
C GLY A 47 0.91 -5.49 4.50
N LEU A 48 -0.42 -5.65 4.46
CA LEU A 48 -1.09 -6.62 3.59
C LEU A 48 -1.89 -5.88 2.51
N LYS A 49 -1.81 -6.40 1.28
CA LYS A 49 -2.66 -6.01 0.16
C LYS A 49 -3.44 -7.23 -0.29
N TYR A 50 -4.76 -7.16 -0.22
CA TYR A 50 -5.62 -8.21 -0.77
C TYR A 50 -5.86 -7.95 -2.26
N GLN A 51 -5.80 -9.01 -3.05
CA GLN A 51 -6.12 -8.98 -4.48
C GLN A 51 -7.28 -9.93 -4.72
N GLU A 52 -8.22 -9.54 -5.59
CA GLU A 52 -9.28 -10.45 -6.03
C GLU A 52 -8.69 -11.60 -6.86
N GLY A 53 -9.11 -12.84 -6.56
CA GLY A 53 -8.66 -14.05 -7.27
C GLY A 53 -8.58 -15.29 -6.37
N GLY A 54 -8.47 -16.47 -7.00
CA GLY A 54 -8.44 -17.78 -6.31
C GLY A 54 -7.84 -18.88 -7.19
N VAL A 55 -7.88 -20.12 -6.70
CA VAL A 55 -7.14 -21.29 -7.21
C VAL A 55 -7.33 -21.58 -8.72
N GLU A 56 -8.45 -21.18 -9.33
CA GLU A 56 -8.68 -21.32 -10.78
C GLU A 56 -7.89 -20.32 -11.65
N SER A 57 -7.43 -19.18 -11.12
CA SER A 57 -6.55 -18.23 -11.86
C SER A 57 -5.06 -18.42 -11.55
N ALA A 58 -4.72 -19.18 -10.51
CA ALA A 58 -3.39 -19.18 -9.90
C ALA A 58 -2.45 -20.35 -10.30
N PHE A 59 -2.94 -21.39 -11.00
CA PHE A 59 -2.09 -22.52 -11.41
C PHE A 59 -1.49 -22.34 -12.81
N HIS A 60 -0.65 -21.31 -12.98
CA HIS A 60 0.62 -21.60 -13.63
C HIS A 60 1.51 -22.20 -12.56
N LYS A 61 2.00 -23.44 -12.76
CA LYS A 61 2.99 -24.07 -11.88
C LYS A 61 4.11 -23.06 -11.60
N THR A 62 4.12 -22.47 -10.41
CA THR A 62 5.27 -21.72 -9.93
C THR A 62 6.34 -22.73 -9.58
N SER A 63 7.37 -22.78 -10.40
CA SER A 63 8.60 -23.51 -10.14
C SER A 63 9.09 -23.17 -8.73
N PRO A 64 9.60 -24.14 -7.94
CA PRO A 64 10.23 -23.84 -6.66
C PRO A 64 11.42 -22.91 -6.93
N GLY A 65 11.28 -21.63 -6.56
CA GLY A 65 12.17 -20.54 -6.98
C GLY A 65 11.46 -19.29 -7.50
N ALA A 66 10.13 -19.27 -7.60
CA ALA A 66 9.38 -18.08 -8.02
C ALA A 66 9.62 -16.92 -7.04
N ALA A 67 10.40 -15.94 -7.50
CA ALA A 67 10.58 -14.65 -6.84
C ALA A 67 9.21 -14.01 -6.54
N PRO A 68 9.08 -13.22 -5.46
CA PRO A 68 7.88 -12.43 -5.22
C PRO A 68 7.48 -11.66 -6.48
N ALA A 69 6.17 -11.55 -6.75
CA ALA A 69 5.64 -10.87 -7.92
C ALA A 69 6.35 -9.52 -8.12
N ALA A 70 6.88 -9.30 -9.33
CA ALA A 70 7.65 -8.10 -9.64
C ALA A 70 6.81 -6.85 -9.32
N ILE A 71 7.34 -5.98 -8.47
CA ILE A 71 6.69 -4.70 -8.18
C ILE A 71 6.71 -3.88 -9.46
N LYS A 72 5.54 -3.46 -9.94
CA LYS A 72 5.37 -2.58 -11.09
C LYS A 72 4.23 -1.62 -10.79
N LYS A 73 4.56 -0.40 -10.37
CA LYS A 73 3.57 0.64 -10.06
C LYS A 73 3.93 1.93 -10.76
N LEU A 74 2.91 2.69 -11.15
CA LEU A 74 3.08 4.02 -11.69
C LEU A 74 2.29 5.00 -10.83
N TYR A 75 2.93 6.07 -10.39
CA TYR A 75 2.26 7.16 -9.69
C TYR A 75 2.41 8.46 -10.48
N GLN A 76 1.29 9.15 -10.70
CA GLN A 76 1.28 10.53 -11.22
C GLN A 76 1.38 11.49 -10.04
N VAL A 77 2.36 12.38 -10.07
CA VAL A 77 2.59 13.44 -9.08
C VAL A 77 2.10 14.75 -9.67
N LYS A 78 0.97 15.24 -9.18
CA LYS A 78 0.29 16.41 -9.75
C LYS A 78 -0.22 17.38 -8.69
N GLY A 79 -0.11 18.68 -8.97
CA GLY A 79 -0.71 19.76 -8.22
C GLY A 79 0.13 21.04 -8.23
N LYS A 80 -0.43 22.12 -7.72
CA LYS A 80 0.26 23.42 -7.65
C LYS A 80 0.74 23.73 -6.24
N LYS A 81 -0.16 23.63 -5.27
CA LYS A 81 0.12 23.81 -3.84
C LYS A 81 -0.10 22.51 -3.06
N ASN A 82 -1.15 21.77 -3.43
CA ASN A 82 -1.55 20.53 -2.77
C ASN A 82 -1.16 19.34 -3.64
N ILE A 83 0.14 19.12 -3.80
CA ILE A 83 0.67 18.08 -4.69
C ILE A 83 0.47 16.70 -4.09
N ARG A 84 -0.09 15.78 -4.90
CA ARG A 84 -0.28 14.37 -4.53
C ARG A 84 0.21 13.41 -5.58
N ALA A 85 0.63 12.25 -5.10
CA ALA A 85 0.92 11.07 -5.90
C ALA A 85 -0.31 10.14 -5.90
N THR A 86 -0.85 9.89 -7.09
CA THR A 86 -1.98 8.97 -7.31
C THR A 86 -1.54 7.82 -8.20
N GLU A 87 -1.89 6.59 -7.81
CA GLU A 87 -1.59 5.39 -8.62
C GLU A 87 -2.35 5.45 -9.96
N ARG A 88 -1.66 5.14 -11.06
CA ARG A 88 -2.21 5.13 -12.43
C ARG A 88 -1.91 3.82 -13.12
N ALA A 89 -2.61 3.57 -14.22
CA ALA A 89 -2.30 2.44 -15.08
C ALA A 89 -0.86 2.53 -15.59
N LEU A 90 -0.16 1.39 -15.63
CA LEU A 90 1.21 1.26 -16.11
C LEU A 90 1.26 1.33 -17.65
N SER A 91 0.99 2.52 -18.21
CA SER A 91 0.95 2.77 -19.65
C SER A 91 1.40 4.21 -19.94
N TRP A 92 1.96 4.44 -21.13
CA TRP A 92 2.22 5.78 -21.66
C TRP A 92 0.96 6.65 -21.75
N ASP A 93 -0.24 6.06 -21.84
CA ASP A 93 -1.51 6.81 -21.85
C ASP A 93 -1.76 7.59 -20.55
N SER A 94 -1.13 7.15 -19.45
CA SER A 94 -1.18 7.86 -18.16
C SER A 94 -0.27 9.09 -18.13
N PHE A 95 0.75 9.15 -19.00
CA PHE A 95 1.77 10.19 -18.99
C PHE A 95 1.31 11.46 -19.71
N ASN A 96 1.85 12.60 -19.27
CA ASN A 96 1.78 13.87 -19.97
C ASN A 96 3.05 14.68 -19.69
N THR A 97 3.35 15.67 -20.52
CA THR A 97 4.61 16.44 -20.39
C THR A 97 4.58 17.52 -19.30
N GLY A 98 3.43 17.76 -18.66
CA GLY A 98 3.26 18.77 -17.61
C GLY A 98 3.36 18.26 -16.19
N ASP A 99 3.44 16.95 -15.96
CA ASP A 99 3.49 16.38 -14.61
C ASP A 99 4.79 15.58 -14.37
N CYS A 100 5.00 15.17 -13.12
CA CYS A 100 6.03 14.19 -12.76
C CYS A 100 5.40 12.81 -12.53
N PHE A 101 6.16 11.76 -12.78
CA PHE A 101 5.73 10.37 -12.60
C PHE A 101 6.79 9.57 -11.85
N ILE A 102 6.34 8.68 -10.97
CA ILE A 102 7.22 7.71 -10.29
C ILE A 102 6.89 6.33 -10.85
N LEU A 103 7.81 5.76 -11.61
CA LEU A 103 7.76 4.38 -12.08
C LEU A 103 8.58 3.51 -11.12
N ASP A 104 7.87 2.66 -10.40
CA ASP A 104 8.43 1.82 -9.35
C ASP A 104 8.48 0.36 -9.82
N LEU A 105 9.70 -0.13 -10.08
CA LEU A 105 9.99 -1.47 -10.61
C LEU A 105 10.63 -2.42 -9.58
N GLY A 106 10.50 -2.13 -8.28
CA GLY A 106 11.15 -2.97 -7.26
C GLY A 106 12.52 -2.43 -6.85
N GLN A 107 13.56 -2.85 -7.57
CA GLN A 107 14.94 -2.44 -7.28
C GLN A 107 15.30 -1.11 -7.93
N ASN A 108 14.60 -0.72 -8.99
CA ASN A 108 14.82 0.54 -9.69
C ASN A 108 13.54 1.37 -9.60
N ILE A 109 13.70 2.64 -9.21
CA ILE A 109 12.62 3.62 -9.10
C ILE A 109 13.00 4.80 -9.99
N PHE A 110 12.21 5.07 -11.02
CA PHE A 110 12.43 6.18 -11.94
C PHE A 110 11.47 7.32 -11.61
N THR A 111 12.03 8.51 -11.35
CA THR A 111 11.29 9.76 -11.26
C THR A 111 11.35 10.45 -12.60
N TRP A 112 10.36 10.21 -13.44
CA TRP A 112 10.25 10.83 -14.77
C TRP A 112 9.65 12.23 -14.63
N CYS A 113 10.33 13.24 -15.18
CA CYS A 113 9.92 14.63 -15.10
C CYS A 113 9.54 15.14 -16.50
N GLY A 114 8.26 15.44 -16.71
CA GLY A 114 7.80 16.02 -17.96
C GLY A 114 8.48 17.37 -18.24
N GLY A 115 8.73 17.67 -19.51
CA GLY A 115 9.45 18.89 -19.89
C GLY A 115 8.84 20.20 -19.35
N LYS A 116 7.50 20.22 -19.13
CA LYS A 116 6.74 21.36 -18.60
C LYS A 116 6.35 21.23 -17.13
N SER A 117 6.79 20.17 -16.43
CA SER A 117 6.47 19.95 -15.01
C SER A 117 7.05 20.99 -14.07
N ASN A 118 6.29 21.32 -13.02
CA ASN A 118 6.66 22.40 -12.12
C ASN A 118 7.68 21.95 -11.04
N ILE A 119 8.42 22.90 -10.47
CA ILE A 119 9.52 22.58 -9.52
C ILE A 119 9.04 21.91 -8.24
N LEU A 120 7.82 22.24 -7.77
CA LEU A 120 7.27 21.66 -6.56
C LEU A 120 6.89 20.20 -6.79
N GLU A 121 6.34 19.86 -7.96
CA GLU A 121 6.08 18.48 -8.37
C GLU A 121 7.36 17.66 -8.47
N ARG A 122 8.40 18.21 -9.11
CA ARG A 122 9.72 17.54 -9.21
C ARG A 122 10.31 17.24 -7.84
N ASN A 123 10.27 18.21 -6.92
CA ASN A 123 10.74 18.03 -5.55
C ASN A 123 9.91 16.96 -4.82
N LYS A 124 8.57 17.04 -4.90
CA LYS A 124 7.67 16.08 -4.26
C LYS A 124 7.87 14.66 -4.81
N ALA A 125 8.06 14.51 -6.12
CA ALA A 125 8.29 13.23 -6.76
C ALA A 125 9.62 12.62 -6.32
N ARG A 126 10.68 13.42 -6.25
CA ARG A 126 11.98 13.01 -5.73
C ARG A 126 11.91 12.56 -4.27
N ASP A 127 11.33 13.39 -3.40
CA ASP A 127 11.22 13.08 -1.96
C ASP A 127 10.41 11.81 -1.73
N LEU A 128 9.32 11.64 -2.48
CA LEU A 128 8.48 10.46 -2.40
C LEU A 128 9.19 9.20 -2.91
N ALA A 129 9.94 9.28 -4.02
CA ALA A 129 10.72 8.17 -4.53
C ALA A 129 11.81 7.73 -3.54
N LEU A 130 12.49 8.68 -2.88
CA LEU A 130 13.44 8.40 -1.81
C LEU A 130 12.75 7.77 -0.59
N ALA A 131 11.57 8.27 -0.20
CA ALA A 131 10.80 7.67 0.88
C ALA A 131 10.38 6.23 0.57
N ILE A 132 9.96 5.92 -0.67
CA ILE A 132 9.65 4.55 -1.12
C ILE A 132 10.90 3.68 -1.06
N ARG A 133 12.05 4.18 -1.54
CA ARG A 133 13.34 3.49 -1.44
C ARG A 133 13.67 3.13 0.01
N ASP A 134 13.62 4.11 0.90
CA ASP A 134 14.10 3.94 2.28
C ASP A 134 13.16 3.07 3.11
N SER A 135 11.85 3.29 3.00
CA SER A 135 10.86 2.57 3.80
C SER A 135 10.47 1.22 3.20
N GLU A 136 10.03 1.18 1.95
CA GLU A 136 9.49 -0.04 1.33
C GLU A 136 10.57 -0.93 0.71
N ARG A 137 11.72 -0.35 0.33
CA ARG A 137 12.87 -1.07 -0.26
C ARG A 137 14.06 -1.20 0.68
N GLN A 138 13.90 -0.80 1.94
CA GLN A 138 14.93 -0.93 2.96
C GLN A 138 16.24 -0.23 2.55
N GLY A 139 16.14 0.86 1.80
CA GLY A 139 17.28 1.61 1.26
C GLY A 139 18.04 0.91 0.12
N LYS A 140 17.60 -0.26 -0.36
CA LYS A 140 18.35 -1.08 -1.34
C LYS A 140 18.06 -0.74 -2.79
N ALA A 141 16.95 -0.04 -3.07
CA ALA A 141 16.61 0.34 -4.42
C ALA A 141 17.43 1.55 -4.92
N GLN A 142 17.64 1.64 -6.21
CA GLN A 142 18.18 2.82 -6.88
C GLN A 142 17.05 3.77 -7.26
N VAL A 143 17.27 5.07 -7.05
CA VAL A 143 16.37 6.12 -7.54
C VAL A 143 17.10 6.88 -8.64
N GLU A 144 16.48 6.96 -9.82
CA GLU A 144 17.00 7.67 -10.99
C GLU A 144 16.01 8.77 -11.40
N ILE A 145 16.52 9.97 -11.67
CA ILE A 145 15.70 11.07 -12.21
C ILE A 145 15.83 11.00 -13.73
N VAL A 146 14.70 10.91 -14.42
CA VAL A 146 14.63 10.75 -15.88
C VAL A 146 13.99 12.00 -16.48
N THR A 147 14.67 12.62 -17.43
CA THR A 147 14.11 13.74 -18.19
C THR A 147 13.33 13.22 -19.40
N ASP A 148 12.27 13.95 -19.79
CA ASP A 148 11.55 13.72 -21.04
C ASP A 148 12.50 13.64 -22.25
N GLY A 149 12.61 12.45 -22.86
CA GLY A 149 13.49 12.14 -23.99
C GLY A 149 14.76 11.37 -23.64
N GLU A 150 15.04 11.17 -22.35
CA GLU A 150 16.20 10.46 -21.82
C GLU A 150 15.78 9.13 -21.15
N GLU A 151 14.68 8.52 -21.58
CA GLU A 151 14.14 7.33 -20.94
C GLU A 151 15.10 6.13 -21.05
N PRO A 152 15.48 5.50 -19.92
CA PRO A 152 16.37 4.35 -19.95
C PRO A 152 15.70 3.12 -20.58
N ALA A 153 16.51 2.20 -21.11
CA ALA A 153 16.04 1.02 -21.81
C ALA A 153 15.07 0.16 -20.96
N GLU A 154 15.28 0.08 -19.66
CA GLU A 154 14.39 -0.65 -18.74
C GLU A 154 12.98 -0.04 -18.68
N MET A 155 12.88 1.30 -18.69
CA MET A 155 11.59 2.00 -18.73
C MET A 155 10.86 1.71 -20.04
N ILE A 156 11.56 1.78 -21.18
CA ILE A 156 11.00 1.45 -22.51
C ILE A 156 10.60 -0.03 -22.59
N GLN A 157 11.37 -0.94 -21.99
CA GLN A 157 11.03 -2.36 -21.95
C GLN A 157 9.72 -2.62 -21.20
N VAL A 158 9.44 -1.86 -20.13
CA VAL A 158 8.23 -2.04 -19.31
C VAL A 158 7.01 -1.33 -19.91
N LEU A 159 7.17 -0.10 -20.37
CA LEU A 159 6.07 0.74 -20.87
C LEU A 159 5.83 0.58 -22.39
N GLY A 160 6.78 0.00 -23.10
CA GLY A 160 6.81 -0.03 -24.57
C GLY A 160 7.44 1.23 -25.17
N PRO A 161 7.49 1.33 -26.51
CA PRO A 161 8.02 2.50 -27.20
C PRO A 161 7.21 3.74 -26.84
N LYS A 162 7.93 4.82 -26.49
CA LYS A 162 7.31 6.07 -26.08
C LYS A 162 6.59 6.76 -27.26
N PRO A 163 5.29 7.05 -27.16
CA PRO A 163 4.56 7.82 -28.15
C PRO A 163 4.77 9.34 -27.94
N ALA A 164 4.21 10.15 -28.83
CA ALA A 164 4.04 11.58 -28.55
C ALA A 164 3.08 11.75 -27.37
N LEU A 165 3.55 12.38 -26.30
CA LEU A 165 2.76 12.59 -25.08
C LEU A 165 1.89 13.84 -25.20
N LYS A 166 0.74 13.82 -24.52
CA LYS A 166 -0.13 15.00 -24.39
C LYS A 166 0.60 16.08 -23.59
N GLU A 167 0.35 17.33 -23.94
CA GLU A 167 0.80 18.44 -23.11
C GLU A 167 -0.03 18.51 -21.82
N GLY A 168 0.62 18.71 -20.68
CA GLY A 168 -0.09 19.02 -19.45
C GLY A 168 -0.56 20.48 -19.45
N ASN A 169 -1.69 20.75 -18.78
CA ASN A 169 -2.27 22.08 -18.68
C ASN A 169 -2.15 22.62 -17.24
N PRO A 170 -1.56 23.82 -17.00
CA PRO A 170 -1.50 24.43 -15.67
C PRO A 170 -2.86 24.65 -14.97
N GLU A 171 -3.95 24.76 -15.71
CA GLU A 171 -5.32 24.82 -15.14
C GLU A 171 -5.75 23.48 -14.55
N GLU A 172 -5.22 22.37 -15.07
CA GLU A 172 -5.44 21.05 -14.49
C GLU A 172 -4.73 20.90 -13.14
N ASP A 173 -3.63 21.64 -12.88
CA ASP A 173 -2.97 21.64 -11.57
C ASP A 173 -3.82 22.33 -10.51
N LEU A 174 -4.50 23.42 -10.87
CA LEU A 174 -5.47 24.08 -9.99
C LEU A 174 -6.69 23.19 -9.73
N THR A 175 -7.14 22.48 -10.76
CA THR A 175 -8.22 21.49 -10.63
C THR A 175 -7.79 20.31 -9.77
N ALA A 176 -6.55 19.85 -9.91
CA ALA A 176 -5.95 18.82 -9.08
C ALA A 176 -5.84 19.28 -7.62
N ASP A 177 -5.44 20.51 -7.34
CA ASP A 177 -5.38 21.04 -5.97
C ASP A 177 -6.76 21.01 -5.27
N ARG A 178 -7.81 21.42 -5.98
CA ARG A 178 -9.19 21.37 -5.46
C ARG A 178 -9.64 19.93 -5.23
N THR A 179 -9.37 19.06 -6.20
CA THR A 179 -9.72 17.64 -6.12
C THR A 179 -8.97 16.99 -4.96
N ASN A 180 -7.65 17.16 -4.86
CA ASN A 180 -6.81 16.63 -3.79
C ASN A 180 -7.29 17.10 -2.42
N ALA A 181 -7.65 18.37 -2.25
CA ALA A 181 -8.17 18.88 -0.98
C ALA A 181 -9.47 18.18 -0.56
N GLN A 182 -10.35 17.84 -1.51
CA GLN A 182 -11.65 17.24 -1.23
C GLN A 182 -11.67 15.70 -1.35
N ALA A 183 -10.65 15.11 -1.96
CA ALA A 183 -10.63 13.70 -2.34
C ALA A 183 -10.41 12.75 -1.17
N ALA A 184 -9.99 13.25 -0.01
CA ALA A 184 -9.77 12.38 1.14
C ALA A 184 -10.32 12.90 2.45
N ALA A 185 -10.98 11.99 3.16
CA ALA A 185 -11.54 12.16 4.49
C ALA A 185 -10.99 11.09 5.44
N LEU A 186 -11.02 11.37 6.74
CA LEU A 186 -10.58 10.42 7.77
C LEU A 186 -11.76 10.04 8.66
N TYR A 187 -11.94 8.75 8.87
CA TYR A 187 -12.98 8.18 9.74
C TYR A 187 -12.34 7.37 10.84
N LYS A 188 -12.84 7.51 12.06
CA LYS A 188 -12.53 6.63 13.19
C LYS A 188 -13.49 5.44 13.17
N VAL A 189 -12.93 4.24 13.29
CA VAL A 189 -13.65 3.00 13.54
C VAL A 189 -13.88 2.88 15.05
N SER A 190 -15.09 2.53 15.47
CA SER A 190 -15.40 2.26 16.87
C SER A 190 -16.43 1.15 17.01
N ASP A 191 -16.19 0.21 17.93
CA ASP A 191 -17.13 -0.86 18.29
C ASP A 191 -17.87 -0.61 19.61
N ALA A 192 -17.77 0.60 20.18
CA ALA A 192 -18.28 0.93 21.51
C ALA A 192 -19.80 0.72 21.69
N THR A 193 -20.57 0.71 20.60
CA THR A 193 -22.01 0.47 20.61
C THR A 193 -22.39 -1.01 20.42
N GLY A 194 -21.42 -1.91 20.34
CA GLY A 194 -21.62 -3.32 20.01
C GLY A 194 -21.73 -3.62 18.52
N GLN A 195 -21.71 -2.58 17.66
CA GLN A 195 -21.61 -2.67 16.21
C GLN A 195 -20.48 -1.76 15.72
N MET A 196 -19.82 -2.13 14.63
CA MET A 196 -18.78 -1.28 14.02
C MET A 196 -19.41 -0.02 13.44
N ASN A 197 -19.01 1.13 13.97
CA ASN A 197 -19.46 2.45 13.50
C ASN A 197 -18.27 3.26 12.97
N LEU A 198 -18.56 4.11 11.99
CA LEU A 198 -17.60 5.01 11.36
C LEU A 198 -17.99 6.46 11.64
N THR A 199 -17.15 7.14 12.42
CA THR A 199 -17.31 8.56 12.73
C THR A 199 -16.31 9.37 11.94
N ARG A 200 -16.77 10.33 11.14
CA ARG A 200 -15.87 11.22 10.39
C ARG A 200 -15.15 12.15 11.36
N VAL A 201 -13.82 12.12 11.35
CA VAL A 201 -12.96 12.94 12.23
C VAL A 201 -12.23 14.06 11.48
N ALA A 202 -12.13 13.96 10.14
CA ALA A 202 -11.68 15.06 9.29
C ALA A 202 -12.35 15.03 7.92
N ASP A 203 -12.77 16.20 7.44
CA ASP A 203 -13.47 16.34 6.16
C ASP A 203 -12.53 16.36 4.95
N SER A 204 -11.32 16.88 5.13
CA SER A 204 -10.36 17.14 4.07
C SER A 204 -8.93 17.01 4.56
N SER A 205 -8.04 16.72 3.63
CA SER A 205 -6.61 16.56 3.85
C SER A 205 -5.83 17.78 3.34
N PRO A 206 -4.64 18.09 3.89
CA PRO A 206 -3.85 17.21 4.75
C PRO A 206 -4.31 17.18 6.21
N PHE A 207 -4.34 15.98 6.79
CA PHE A 207 -4.80 15.69 8.15
C PHE A 207 -3.73 15.99 9.20
N ALA A 208 -4.14 16.27 10.44
CA ALA A 208 -3.22 16.33 11.57
C ALA A 208 -2.86 14.91 12.04
N LEU A 209 -1.58 14.66 12.32
CA LEU A 209 -1.12 13.33 12.74
C LEU A 209 -1.74 12.89 14.08
N GLU A 210 -2.04 13.84 14.98
CA GLU A 210 -2.68 13.57 16.26
C GLU A 210 -4.08 12.93 16.16
N LEU A 211 -4.72 12.99 14.98
CA LEU A 211 -6.01 12.32 14.75
C LEU A 211 -5.88 10.80 14.77
N LEU A 212 -4.70 10.24 14.44
CA LEU A 212 -4.45 8.80 14.48
C LEU A 212 -4.12 8.34 15.91
N LEU A 213 -5.18 8.13 16.70
CA LEU A 213 -5.07 7.64 18.07
C LEU A 213 -4.65 6.17 18.08
N SER A 214 -3.64 5.83 18.91
CA SER A 214 -3.10 4.46 18.94
C SER A 214 -4.10 3.41 19.44
N ASP A 215 -5.15 3.84 20.14
CA ASP A 215 -6.17 3.01 20.76
C ASP A 215 -7.34 2.68 19.81
N ASP A 216 -7.31 3.17 18.57
CA ASP A 216 -8.39 2.99 17.60
C ASP A 216 -7.88 2.58 16.21
N CYS A 217 -8.79 2.10 15.36
CA CYS A 217 -8.56 1.96 13.92
C CYS A 217 -9.17 3.13 13.14
N PHE A 218 -8.61 3.44 11.97
CA PHE A 218 -9.08 4.54 11.13
C PHE A 218 -9.19 4.11 9.67
N VAL A 219 -10.18 4.67 8.97
CA VAL A 219 -10.31 4.58 7.51
C VAL A 219 -9.92 5.91 6.91
N LEU A 220 -8.86 5.92 6.11
CA LEU A 220 -8.55 7.02 5.22
C LEU A 220 -9.26 6.76 3.89
N ASP A 221 -10.31 7.52 3.66
CA ASP A 221 -11.08 7.49 2.43
C ASP A 221 -10.33 8.25 1.36
N ASN A 222 -9.98 7.57 0.27
CA ASN A 222 -9.50 8.17 -0.97
C ASN A 222 -10.15 7.44 -2.18
N GLY A 223 -11.38 6.95 -1.98
CA GLY A 223 -12.06 6.04 -2.90
C GLY A 223 -12.38 6.66 -4.25
N LEU A 224 -12.52 7.99 -4.35
CA LEU A 224 -12.62 8.71 -5.62
C LEU A 224 -11.38 8.53 -6.52
N CYS A 225 -10.23 8.22 -5.92
CA CYS A 225 -9.00 7.89 -6.62
C CYS A 225 -8.77 6.36 -6.67
N GLY A 226 -9.78 5.55 -6.37
CA GLY A 226 -9.76 4.09 -6.48
C GLY A 226 -9.02 3.37 -5.36
N LYS A 227 -8.79 4.01 -4.20
CA LYS A 227 -8.06 3.39 -3.09
C LYS A 227 -8.48 3.92 -1.72
N ILE A 228 -8.66 3.03 -0.75
CA ILE A 228 -8.84 3.37 0.67
C ILE A 228 -7.75 2.74 1.53
N TYR A 229 -7.50 3.29 2.71
CA TYR A 229 -6.54 2.76 3.65
C TYR A 229 -7.20 2.47 4.99
N ILE A 230 -6.79 1.38 5.63
CA ILE A 230 -7.18 1.08 7.01
C ILE A 230 -5.95 1.11 7.87
N TRP A 231 -5.88 2.10 8.73
CA TRP A 231 -4.81 2.25 9.70
C TRP A 231 -5.22 1.57 11.00
N LYS A 232 -4.39 0.63 11.49
CA LYS A 232 -4.62 -0.12 12.73
C LYS A 232 -3.72 0.43 13.84
N GLY A 233 -4.32 1.08 14.84
CA GLY A 233 -3.61 1.50 16.04
C GLY A 233 -3.02 0.29 16.78
N ARG A 234 -1.81 0.44 17.33
CA ARG A 234 -1.11 -0.66 18.01
C ARG A 234 -1.78 -1.09 19.33
N LYS A 235 -2.65 -0.25 19.88
CA LYS A 235 -3.44 -0.49 21.10
C LYS A 235 -4.93 -0.65 20.81
N ALA A 236 -5.33 -0.61 19.53
CA ALA A 236 -6.71 -0.84 19.13
C ALA A 236 -7.15 -2.22 19.59
N ASN A 237 -8.44 -2.33 19.93
CA ASN A 237 -8.95 -3.59 20.44
C ASN A 237 -8.94 -4.67 19.34
N GLU A 238 -8.85 -5.94 19.74
CA GLU A 238 -8.69 -7.03 18.79
C GLU A 238 -9.86 -7.11 17.80
N LYS A 239 -11.10 -6.81 18.22
CA LYS A 239 -12.25 -6.83 17.31
C LYS A 239 -12.12 -5.80 16.20
N GLU A 240 -11.72 -4.57 16.52
CA GLU A 240 -11.48 -3.51 15.53
C GLU A 240 -10.34 -3.90 14.57
N ARG A 241 -9.28 -4.49 15.09
CA ARG A 241 -8.13 -4.93 14.29
C ARG A 241 -8.50 -6.09 13.36
N GLN A 242 -9.33 -7.02 13.80
CA GLN A 242 -9.79 -8.17 13.00
C GLN A 242 -10.89 -7.80 12.00
N ALA A 243 -11.68 -6.75 12.28
CA ALA A 243 -12.77 -6.32 11.41
C ALA A 243 -12.32 -5.47 10.23
N ALA A 244 -11.02 -5.23 10.02
CA ALA A 244 -10.55 -4.29 9.01
C ALA A 244 -11.04 -4.62 7.60
N LEU A 245 -11.05 -5.89 7.17
CA LEU A 245 -11.60 -6.23 5.85
C LEU A 245 -13.10 -5.95 5.74
N GLN A 246 -13.87 -6.37 6.74
CA GLN A 246 -15.31 -6.09 6.77
C GLN A 246 -15.58 -4.59 6.75
N VAL A 247 -14.84 -3.82 7.54
CA VAL A 247 -14.91 -2.35 7.55
C VAL A 247 -14.59 -1.78 6.18
N ALA A 248 -13.61 -2.33 5.45
CA ALA A 248 -13.27 -1.90 4.10
C ALA A 248 -14.43 -2.15 3.12
N GLU A 249 -14.96 -3.37 3.11
CA GLU A 249 -16.05 -3.80 2.23
C GLU A 249 -17.32 -3.01 2.49
N ASP A 250 -17.71 -2.88 3.75
CA ASP A 250 -18.86 -2.08 4.17
C ASP A 250 -18.67 -0.61 3.80
N PHE A 251 -17.46 -0.07 3.95
CA PHE A 251 -17.16 1.30 3.57
C PHE A 251 -17.26 1.52 2.06
N ILE A 252 -16.67 0.65 1.24
CA ILE A 252 -16.73 0.70 -0.23
C ILE A 252 -18.20 0.64 -0.69
N SER A 253 -18.97 -0.29 -0.13
CA SER A 253 -20.39 -0.45 -0.42
C SER A 253 -21.21 0.78 -0.02
N ARG A 254 -21.03 1.27 1.22
CA ARG A 254 -21.72 2.46 1.76
C ARG A 254 -21.44 3.71 0.94
N MET A 255 -20.19 3.91 0.54
CA MET A 255 -19.75 5.07 -0.25
C MET A 255 -20.02 4.90 -1.75
N ARG A 256 -20.47 3.72 -2.19
CA ARG A 256 -20.74 3.36 -3.58
C ARG A 256 -19.51 3.52 -4.49
N TYR A 257 -18.34 3.17 -3.96
CA TYR A 257 -17.12 3.12 -4.77
C TYR A 257 -17.11 1.88 -5.68
N ALA A 258 -16.24 1.90 -6.68
CA ALA A 258 -16.10 0.79 -7.61
C ALA A 258 -15.66 -0.49 -6.86
N PRO A 259 -16.14 -1.69 -7.23
CA PRO A 259 -15.77 -2.93 -6.55
C PRO A 259 -14.26 -3.21 -6.54
N ASN A 260 -13.55 -2.77 -7.59
CA ASN A 260 -12.10 -2.89 -7.71
C ASN A 260 -11.31 -1.80 -6.93
N THR A 261 -11.98 -1.05 -6.04
CA THR A 261 -11.31 -0.09 -5.16
C THR A 261 -10.27 -0.81 -4.31
N GLN A 262 -9.01 -0.36 -4.40
CA GLN A 262 -7.93 -1.00 -3.68
C GLN A 262 -8.04 -0.74 -2.18
N VAL A 263 -7.77 -1.76 -1.37
CA VAL A 263 -7.68 -1.64 0.10
C VAL A 263 -6.24 -1.90 0.53
N GLU A 264 -5.68 -0.96 1.29
CA GLU A 264 -4.36 -1.11 1.91
C GLU A 264 -4.48 -1.07 3.44
N ILE A 265 -4.07 -2.14 4.11
CA ILE A 265 -4.11 -2.22 5.57
C ILE A 265 -2.72 -1.94 6.14
N LEU A 266 -2.65 -0.93 7.01
CA LEU A 266 -1.43 -0.36 7.56
C LEU A 266 -1.43 -0.49 9.09
N PRO A 267 -0.56 -1.31 9.69
CA PRO A 267 -0.33 -1.25 11.12
C PRO A 267 0.44 0.03 11.48
N GLN A 268 0.14 0.60 12.64
CA GLN A 268 0.85 1.76 13.18
C GLN A 268 2.37 1.56 13.17
N GLY A 269 3.10 2.53 12.63
CA GLY A 269 4.55 2.50 12.46
C GLY A 269 5.04 1.78 11.20
N ARG A 270 4.14 1.27 10.35
CA ARG A 270 4.43 0.62 9.07
C ARG A 270 3.69 1.28 7.90
N GLU A 271 3.38 2.56 8.03
CA GLU A 271 2.65 3.31 7.02
C GLU A 271 3.49 3.53 5.76
N SER A 272 2.87 3.37 4.58
CA SER A 272 3.53 3.61 3.30
C SER A 272 3.73 5.10 3.04
N PRO A 273 4.75 5.51 2.27
CA PRO A 273 4.93 6.92 1.88
C PRO A 273 3.70 7.50 1.16
N ILE A 274 2.98 6.67 0.40
CA ILE A 274 1.74 7.06 -0.28
C ILE A 274 0.61 7.36 0.72
N PHE A 275 0.54 6.66 1.86
CA PHE A 275 -0.39 7.02 2.95
C PHE A 275 0.05 8.29 3.68
N LYS A 276 1.35 8.42 3.97
CA LYS A 276 1.89 9.55 4.75
C LYS A 276 1.67 10.90 4.07
N GLN A 277 1.57 10.94 2.74
CA GLN A 277 1.34 12.18 1.99
C GLN A 277 0.05 12.92 2.36
N PHE A 278 -0.94 12.21 2.94
CA PHE A 278 -2.23 12.78 3.32
C PHE A 278 -2.19 13.53 4.65
N PHE A 279 -1.06 13.56 5.35
CA PHE A 279 -0.90 14.18 6.65
C PHE A 279 0.07 15.36 6.59
N LYS A 280 -0.15 16.35 7.44
CA LYS A 280 0.79 17.46 7.67
C LYS A 280 1.94 16.95 8.54
N ASP A 281 3.16 17.39 8.22
CA ASP A 281 4.34 17.26 9.08
C ASP A 281 4.60 15.84 9.62
N TRP A 282 4.39 14.81 8.79
CA TRP A 282 4.66 13.42 9.18
C TRP A 282 6.13 13.23 9.54
N LYS A 283 6.41 12.74 10.75
CA LYS A 283 7.75 12.45 11.27
C LYS A 283 7.96 10.96 11.50
#